data_AF-A0A084W0L5-F1
#
_entry.id   AF-A0A084W0L5-F1
#
_cell.length_a   1.000
_cell.length_b   1.000
_cell.length_c   1.000
_cell.angle_alpha   90.00
_cell.angle_beta   90.00
_cell.angle_gamma   90.00
#
_symmetry.space_group_name_H-M   'P 1'
#
loop_
_entity.id
_entity.type
_entity.pdbx_description
1 polymer ?
#
loop_
_entity_poly.entity_id
_entity_poly.type
_entity_poly.pdbx_seq_one_letter_code
_entity_poly.pdbx_strand_id
1 'polypeptide(L)'
;MAEDDCRICDKKPAKYSCPRCNVLYCSVDCYKSQQHLECSEGFFRENVVQELALRQKEDEVKESSKAMVEILRRVELADSLDGEEDEALSDNPDEETPDSDDEDQDFELADRLNGVDLDDPSSVWERLTGAEKEEFQSLVENGDIIKILPSLNCWWTQEHKVDLIQPVDGTSAQEKQLLSACPRVWDKIPNFADLFNKEPSPTVRFNIANVLAAYSFVYRYFYGDMHGNALEAADCLIGIALNLKKNAVFDSEAMAVESVTSECLVEKLPTDNTTTSVLKDHKESMRI
;
A
#
# COMPACT_ATOMS: atom_id res chain seq x y z
N MET A 1 35.64 25.84 -26.25
CA MET A 1 34.75 25.55 -25.12
C MET A 1 35.62 25.65 -23.89
N ALA A 2 35.28 26.50 -22.92
CA ALA A 2 36.10 26.66 -21.73
C ALA A 2 36.00 25.37 -20.90
N GLU A 3 37.12 24.66 -20.73
CA GLU A 3 37.19 23.55 -19.77
C GLU A 3 37.27 24.19 -18.39
N ASP A 4 36.22 24.05 -17.58
CA ASP A 4 36.21 24.55 -16.22
C ASP A 4 37.14 23.70 -15.35
N ASP A 5 38.13 24.33 -14.72
CA ASP A 5 39.09 23.65 -13.84
C ASP A 5 38.47 23.23 -12.49
N CYS A 6 39.04 22.19 -11.88
CA CYS A 6 38.67 21.71 -10.55
C CYS A 6 38.90 22.79 -9.49
N ARG A 7 37.83 23.28 -8.86
CA ARG A 7 37.85 24.37 -7.85
C ARG A 7 38.37 23.96 -6.47
N ILE A 8 38.95 22.76 -6.36
CA ILE A 8 39.51 22.20 -5.13
C ILE A 8 41.03 22.02 -5.25
N CYS A 9 41.51 21.60 -6.42
CA CYS A 9 42.94 21.35 -6.65
C CYS A 9 43.57 22.22 -7.73
N ASP A 10 42.78 22.93 -8.54
CA ASP A 10 43.16 23.84 -9.63
C ASP A 10 44.22 23.28 -10.60
N LYS A 11 44.37 21.96 -10.66
CA LYS A 11 45.44 21.25 -11.41
C LYS A 11 44.94 20.43 -12.57
N LYS A 12 43.65 20.10 -12.58
CA LYS A 12 43.01 19.20 -13.54
C LYS A 12 41.65 19.79 -13.92
N PRO A 13 41.18 19.54 -15.16
CA PRO A 13 39.83 19.93 -15.55
C PRO A 13 38.80 19.23 -14.65
N ALA A 14 37.74 19.94 -14.31
CA ALA A 14 36.65 19.39 -13.54
C ALA A 14 35.87 18.36 -14.36
N LYS A 15 35.51 17.25 -13.72
CA LYS A 15 34.75 16.15 -14.33
C LYS A 15 33.37 15.98 -13.71
N TYR A 16 33.17 16.49 -12.50
CA TYR A 16 31.99 16.25 -11.69
C TYR A 16 31.60 17.53 -10.94
N SER A 17 30.32 17.66 -10.58
CA SER A 17 29.79 18.74 -9.74
C SER A 17 29.17 18.16 -8.46
N CYS A 18 29.38 18.81 -7.32
CA CYS A 18 28.74 18.41 -6.07
C CYS A 18 27.26 18.85 -6.05
N PRO A 19 26.28 17.97 -5.81
CA PRO A 19 24.86 18.35 -5.83
C PRO A 19 24.43 19.27 -4.68
N ARG A 20 25.24 19.38 -3.60
CA ARG A 20 24.90 20.21 -2.43
C ARG A 20 25.37 21.65 -2.55
N CYS A 21 26.58 21.86 -3.05
CA CYS A 21 27.21 23.17 -3.12
C CYS A 21 27.61 23.58 -4.55
N ASN A 22 27.35 22.72 -5.53
CA ASN A 22 27.64 22.91 -6.95
C ASN A 22 29.12 23.17 -7.28
N VAL A 23 30.05 22.76 -6.41
CA VAL A 23 31.49 22.90 -6.66
C VAL A 23 31.95 21.87 -7.69
N LEU A 24 32.75 22.34 -8.65
CA LEU A 24 33.32 21.53 -9.72
C LEU A 24 34.62 20.87 -9.26
N TYR A 25 34.73 19.55 -9.42
CA TYR A 25 35.87 18.75 -8.95
C TYR A 25 36.32 17.67 -9.95
N CYS A 26 37.57 17.22 -9.88
CA CYS A 26 38.15 16.29 -10.85
C CYS A 26 38.11 14.80 -10.46
N SER A 27 38.10 14.48 -9.15
CA SER A 27 38.14 13.10 -8.64
C SER A 27 37.60 12.98 -7.20
N VAL A 28 37.40 11.74 -6.75
CA VAL A 28 36.95 11.42 -5.38
C VAL A 28 37.91 11.99 -4.32
N ASP A 29 39.21 12.07 -4.60
CA ASP A 29 40.19 12.67 -3.68
C ASP A 29 39.92 14.17 -3.45
N CYS A 30 39.48 14.88 -4.49
CA CYS A 30 39.06 16.28 -4.35
C CYS A 30 37.71 16.38 -3.64
N TYR A 31 36.78 15.46 -3.91
CA TYR A 31 35.49 15.39 -3.21
C TYR A 31 35.66 15.17 -1.69
N LYS A 32 36.62 14.34 -1.28
CA LYS A 32 36.96 14.04 0.13
C LYS A 32 38.02 14.97 0.74
N SER A 33 38.41 16.03 0.04
CA SER A 33 39.43 16.95 0.54
C SER A 33 38.92 17.77 1.72
N GLN A 34 39.85 18.27 2.53
CA GLN A 34 39.52 19.15 3.66
C GLN A 34 38.71 20.40 3.25
N GLN A 35 38.87 20.86 2.00
CA GLN A 35 38.16 22.03 1.46
C GLN A 35 36.69 21.74 1.14
N HIS A 36 36.30 20.47 1.04
CA HIS A 36 34.93 20.03 0.72
C HIS A 36 34.40 19.02 1.77
N LEU A 37 34.92 19.09 2.99
CA LEU A 37 34.67 18.09 4.02
C LEU A 37 33.20 18.07 4.46
N GLU A 38 32.59 19.23 4.68
CA GLU A 38 31.19 19.34 5.17
C GLU A 38 30.17 18.64 4.26
N CYS A 39 30.29 18.82 2.94
CA CYS A 39 29.38 18.17 1.99
C CYS A 39 29.66 16.68 1.83
N SER A 40 30.94 16.27 1.92
CA SER A 40 31.31 14.85 1.84
C SER A 40 30.90 14.08 3.08
N GLU A 41 31.18 14.57 4.29
CA GLU A 41 30.77 13.96 5.55
C GLU A 41 29.26 14.01 5.77
N GLY A 42 28.60 15.10 5.38
CA GLY A 42 27.14 15.19 5.42
C GLY A 42 26.48 14.08 4.59
N PHE A 43 26.97 13.87 3.37
CA PHE A 43 26.52 12.76 2.52
C PHE A 43 26.82 11.39 3.15
N PHE A 44 28.03 11.15 3.67
CA PHE A 44 28.34 9.85 4.30
C PHE A 44 27.50 9.60 5.56
N ARG A 45 27.31 10.61 6.41
CA ARG A 45 26.52 10.50 7.63
C ARG A 45 25.07 10.19 7.33
N GLU A 46 24.46 10.89 6.37
CA GLU A 46 23.07 10.63 5.98
C GLU A 46 22.88 9.21 5.45
N ASN A 47 23.79 8.73 4.59
CA ASN A 47 23.73 7.35 4.11
C ASN A 47 23.87 6.32 5.25
N VAL A 48 24.79 6.54 6.20
CA VAL A 48 24.98 5.62 7.34
C VAL A 48 23.77 5.63 8.27
N VAL A 49 23.19 6.80 8.57
CA VAL A 49 22.00 6.92 9.41
C VAL A 49 20.80 6.24 8.73
N GLN A 50 20.64 6.43 7.42
CA GLN A 50 19.56 5.81 6.65
C GLN A 50 19.70 4.28 6.63
N GLU A 51 20.90 3.75 6.41
CA GLU A 51 21.17 2.31 6.43
C GLU A 51 20.91 1.69 7.82
N LEU A 52 21.32 2.37 8.90
CA LEU A 52 21.07 1.91 10.26
C LEU A 52 19.57 1.89 10.59
N ALA A 53 18.82 2.91 10.16
CA ALA A 53 17.38 2.97 10.36
C ALA A 53 16.64 1.86 9.59
N LEU A 54 17.12 1.49 8.39
CA LEU A 54 16.56 0.36 7.63
C LEU A 54 16.80 -0.97 8.35
N ARG A 55 18.00 -1.19 8.90
CA ARG A 55 18.31 -2.41 9.67
C ARG A 55 17.49 -2.54 10.95
N GLN A 56 17.28 -1.43 11.67
CA GLN A 56 16.44 -1.42 12.87
C GLN A 56 15.00 -1.84 12.53
N LYS A 57 14.43 -1.30 11.45
CA LYS A 57 13.10 -1.71 10.99
C LYS A 57 13.03 -3.18 10.59
N GLU A 58 14.06 -3.71 9.93
CA GLU A 58 14.13 -5.14 9.60
C GLU A 58 14.20 -6.03 10.85
N ASP A 59 14.93 -5.60 11.88
CA ASP A 59 15.06 -6.34 13.13
C ASP A 59 13.76 -6.29 13.96
N GLU A 60 13.09 -5.13 14.01
CA GLU A 60 11.75 -4.98 14.62
C GLU A 60 10.70 -5.89 13.94
N VAL A 61 10.71 -5.95 12.60
CA VAL A 61 9.82 -6.83 11.82
C VAL A 61 10.13 -8.31 12.10
N LYS A 62 11.41 -8.69 12.21
CA LYS A 62 11.80 -10.06 12.55
C LYS A 62 11.43 -10.42 13.98
N GLU A 63 11.54 -9.49 14.92
CA GLU A 63 11.18 -9.71 16.32
C GLU A 63 9.67 -9.85 16.49
N SER A 64 8.88 -9.00 15.83
CA SER A 64 7.42 -9.12 15.76
C SER A 64 6.98 -10.44 15.11
N SER A 65 7.62 -10.86 14.02
CA SER A 65 7.35 -12.15 13.38
C SER A 65 7.70 -13.34 14.28
N LYS A 66 8.81 -13.28 15.03
CA LYS A 66 9.15 -14.31 16.02
C LYS A 66 8.16 -14.36 17.18
N ALA A 67 7.70 -13.21 17.67
CA ALA A 67 6.69 -13.15 18.71
C ALA A 67 5.37 -13.78 18.25
N MET A 68 4.95 -13.50 17.01
CA MET A 68 3.78 -14.13 16.39
C MET A 68 3.94 -15.65 16.26
N VAL A 69 5.12 -16.13 15.81
CA VAL A 69 5.40 -17.57 15.70
C VAL A 69 5.42 -18.26 17.07
N GLU A 70 5.93 -17.59 18.10
CA GLU A 70 5.93 -18.13 19.47
C GLU A 70 4.50 -18.21 20.06
N ILE A 71 3.64 -17.24 19.76
CA ILE A 71 2.21 -17.30 20.13
C ILE A 71 1.53 -18.49 19.44
N LEU A 72 1.72 -18.65 18.13
CA LEU A 72 1.18 -19.80 17.38
C LEU A 72 1.66 -21.14 17.95
N ARG A 73 2.93 -21.21 18.38
CA ARG A 73 3.50 -22.41 18.99
C ARG A 73 2.90 -22.72 20.36
N ARG A 74 2.60 -21.71 21.18
CA ARG A 74 1.91 -21.91 22.47
C ARG A 74 0.49 -22.43 22.27
N VAL A 75 -0.22 -21.94 21.26
CA VAL A 75 -1.56 -22.44 20.90
C VAL A 75 -1.49 -23.91 20.47
N GLU A 76 -0.52 -24.27 19.62
CA GLU A 76 -0.32 -25.66 19.17
C GLU A 76 0.08 -26.62 20.32
N LEU A 77 0.85 -26.12 21.30
CA LEU A 77 1.20 -26.86 22.51
C LEU A 77 0.05 -26.98 23.50
N ALA A 78 -0.83 -25.98 23.58
CA ALA A 78 -2.06 -26.04 24.38
C ALA A 78 -3.05 -27.06 23.79
N ASP A 79 -3.19 -27.11 22.45
CA ASP A 79 -3.99 -28.12 21.74
C ASP A 79 -3.42 -29.55 21.87
N SER A 80 -2.14 -29.70 22.23
CA SER A 80 -1.47 -31.00 22.34
C SER A 80 -1.45 -31.60 23.76
N LEU A 81 -2.05 -30.92 24.74
CA LEU A 81 -2.04 -31.32 26.16
C LEU A 81 -3.46 -31.43 26.73
N ASP A 82 -4.37 -32.05 25.98
CA ASP A 82 -5.68 -32.44 26.51
C ASP A 82 -5.73 -33.97 26.75
N GLY A 83 -4.78 -34.42 27.58
CA GLY A 83 -4.66 -35.83 27.96
C GLY A 83 -3.68 -36.04 29.11
N GLU A 84 -4.25 -36.23 30.29
CA GLU A 84 -3.69 -36.80 31.53
C GLU A 84 -3.30 -35.82 32.65
N GLU A 85 -4.14 -35.86 33.70
CA GLU A 85 -3.98 -35.31 35.05
C GLU A 85 -2.65 -35.74 35.70
N ASP A 86 -1.93 -34.81 36.36
CA ASP A 86 -1.32 -35.11 37.67
C ASP A 86 -0.95 -33.82 38.44
N GLU A 87 -1.16 -33.89 39.75
CA GLU A 87 -1.03 -32.79 40.71
C GLU A 87 0.43 -32.45 41.10
N ALA A 88 0.72 -31.15 41.32
CA ALA A 88 1.71 -30.72 42.32
C ALA A 88 1.56 -29.22 42.70
N LEU A 89 0.90 -28.99 43.83
CA LEU A 89 1.03 -27.91 44.83
C LEU A 89 2.06 -26.77 44.57
N SER A 90 1.57 -25.52 44.58
CA SER A 90 2.26 -24.40 45.24
C SER A 90 1.25 -23.38 45.78
N ASP A 91 1.19 -23.33 47.10
CA ASP A 91 0.44 -22.41 47.95
C ASP A 91 1.01 -20.98 47.85
N ASN A 92 0.20 -20.01 47.41
CA ASN A 92 0.47 -18.59 47.59
C ASN A 92 -0.85 -17.82 47.60
N PRO A 93 -1.36 -17.39 48.76
CA PRO A 93 -2.63 -16.68 48.87
C PRO A 93 -2.35 -15.17 49.01
N ASP A 94 -2.01 -14.46 47.91
CA ASP A 94 -2.12 -12.97 47.88
C ASP A 94 -1.81 -12.31 46.52
N GLU A 95 -2.37 -12.80 45.41
CA GLU A 95 -2.52 -11.96 44.23
C GLU A 95 -3.97 -12.01 43.76
N GLU A 96 -4.77 -11.06 44.25
CA GLU A 96 -5.99 -10.64 43.55
C GLU A 96 -5.57 -10.10 42.18
N THR A 97 -5.51 -10.99 41.20
CA THR A 97 -5.57 -10.61 39.79
C THR A 97 -6.95 -9.98 39.55
N PRO A 98 -7.04 -8.72 39.10
CA PRO A 98 -8.31 -8.12 38.73
C PRO A 98 -8.92 -8.90 37.55
N ASP A 99 -10.23 -9.14 37.60
CA ASP A 99 -11.08 -9.73 36.56
C ASP A 99 -10.58 -9.42 35.14
N SER A 100 -10.25 -10.47 34.40
CA SER A 100 -10.14 -10.47 32.94
C SER A 100 -11.11 -11.52 32.41
N ASP A 101 -12.40 -11.24 32.54
CA ASP A 101 -13.56 -11.99 32.03
C ASP A 101 -13.65 -11.94 30.47
N ASP A 102 -12.56 -11.53 29.80
CA ASP A 102 -12.45 -11.31 28.36
C ASP A 102 -11.81 -12.51 27.63
N GLU A 103 -11.04 -13.38 28.30
CA GLU A 103 -10.40 -14.53 27.63
C GLU A 103 -11.34 -15.73 27.47
N ASP A 104 -12.36 -15.89 28.33
CA ASP A 104 -13.29 -17.02 28.29
C ASP A 104 -14.35 -16.92 27.16
N GLN A 105 -14.65 -15.71 26.69
CA GLN A 105 -15.65 -15.49 25.61
C GLN A 105 -15.12 -15.89 24.22
N ASP A 106 -13.81 -15.75 23.97
CA ASP A 106 -13.19 -16.05 22.68
C ASP A 106 -13.20 -17.56 22.37
N PHE A 107 -12.99 -18.41 23.39
CA PHE A 107 -13.09 -19.86 23.26
C PHE A 107 -14.52 -20.32 22.93
N GLU A 108 -15.54 -19.69 23.54
CA GLU A 108 -16.95 -20.02 23.29
C GLU A 108 -17.38 -19.69 21.84
N LEU A 109 -16.90 -18.57 21.28
CA LEU A 109 -17.24 -18.16 19.92
C LEU A 109 -16.59 -19.08 18.87
N ALA A 110 -15.32 -19.43 19.05
CA ALA A 110 -14.60 -20.33 18.15
C ALA A 110 -15.28 -21.70 18.05
N ASP A 111 -15.73 -22.26 19.18
CA ASP A 111 -16.48 -23.51 19.22
C ASP A 111 -17.84 -23.41 18.52
N ARG A 112 -18.55 -22.29 18.70
CA ARG A 112 -19.87 -22.06 18.09
C ARG A 112 -19.80 -21.86 16.57
N LEU A 113 -18.71 -21.29 16.07
CA LEU A 113 -18.43 -21.09 14.65
C LEU A 113 -17.73 -22.30 14.00
N ASN A 114 -17.34 -23.31 14.78
CA ASN A 114 -16.71 -24.50 14.24
C ASN A 114 -17.64 -25.24 13.25
N GLY A 115 -17.12 -25.49 12.05
CA GLY A 115 -17.86 -26.14 10.96
C GLY A 115 -18.94 -25.28 10.28
N VAL A 116 -19.00 -23.97 10.57
CA VAL A 116 -19.83 -23.03 9.84
C VAL A 116 -19.12 -22.61 8.57
N ASP A 117 -19.87 -22.49 7.47
CA ASP A 117 -19.37 -21.90 6.24
C ASP A 117 -19.24 -20.37 6.42
N LEU A 118 -18.01 -19.88 6.50
CA LEU A 118 -17.72 -18.46 6.68
C LEU A 118 -18.05 -17.63 5.44
N ASP A 119 -18.23 -18.27 4.27
CA ASP A 119 -18.67 -17.60 3.04
C ASP A 119 -20.19 -17.42 2.96
N ASP A 120 -20.96 -17.90 3.96
CA ASP A 120 -22.39 -17.62 4.10
C ASP A 120 -22.67 -16.67 5.28
N PRO A 121 -22.89 -15.36 5.00
CA PRO A 121 -23.15 -14.37 6.04
C PRO A 121 -24.38 -14.69 6.89
N SER A 122 -25.38 -15.36 6.33
CA SER A 122 -26.61 -15.66 7.07
C SER A 122 -26.36 -16.72 8.13
N SER A 123 -25.64 -17.78 7.76
CA SER A 123 -25.25 -18.86 8.68
C SER A 123 -24.35 -18.37 9.80
N VAL A 124 -23.39 -17.50 9.51
CA VAL A 124 -22.53 -16.87 10.53
C VAL A 124 -23.37 -15.99 11.46
N TRP A 125 -24.24 -15.15 10.91
CA TRP A 125 -25.08 -14.24 11.70
C TRP A 125 -26.03 -14.98 12.65
N GLU A 126 -26.61 -16.11 12.24
CA GLU A 126 -27.50 -16.90 13.11
C GLU A 126 -26.79 -17.49 14.32
N ARG A 127 -25.48 -17.77 14.20
CA ARG A 127 -24.68 -18.37 15.27
C ARG A 127 -24.20 -17.37 16.32
N LEU A 128 -24.21 -16.06 16.03
CA LEU A 128 -23.81 -15.00 16.95
C LEU A 128 -24.86 -14.74 18.05
N THR A 129 -24.40 -14.40 19.26
CA THR A 129 -25.26 -13.98 20.39
C THR A 129 -25.86 -12.60 20.14
N GLY A 130 -26.83 -12.20 20.98
CA GLY A 130 -27.39 -10.86 20.93
C GLY A 130 -26.35 -9.77 21.22
N ALA A 131 -25.45 -10.01 22.17
CA ALA A 131 -24.39 -9.07 22.55
C ALA A 131 -23.37 -8.89 21.41
N GLU A 132 -22.90 -9.99 20.81
CA GLU A 132 -21.97 -9.97 19.67
C GLU A 132 -22.56 -9.23 18.45
N LYS A 133 -23.85 -9.42 18.18
CA LYS A 133 -24.56 -8.70 17.11
C LYS A 133 -24.64 -7.21 17.38
N GLU A 134 -24.94 -6.83 18.62
CA GLU A 134 -25.02 -5.43 19.03
C GLU A 134 -23.64 -4.76 18.98
N GLU A 135 -22.59 -5.46 19.40
CA GLU A 135 -21.20 -4.98 19.29
C GLU A 135 -20.80 -4.79 17.83
N PHE A 136 -21.04 -5.78 16.96
CA PHE A 136 -20.76 -5.65 15.54
C PHE A 136 -21.53 -4.48 14.92
N GLN A 137 -22.81 -4.34 15.25
CA GLN A 137 -23.63 -3.23 14.75
C GLN A 137 -23.11 -1.87 15.25
N SER A 138 -22.67 -1.78 16.51
CA SER A 138 -22.02 -0.59 17.06
C SER A 138 -20.73 -0.25 16.31
N LEU A 139 -19.90 -1.25 15.99
CA LEU A 139 -18.68 -1.06 15.19
C LEU A 139 -18.98 -0.55 13.77
N VAL A 140 -20.06 -1.04 13.16
CA VAL A 140 -20.52 -0.58 11.83
C VAL A 140 -21.04 0.85 11.90
N GLU A 141 -21.89 1.18 12.88
CA GLU A 141 -22.49 2.52 13.02
C GLU A 141 -21.44 3.59 13.36
N ASN A 142 -20.45 3.25 14.19
CA ASN A 142 -19.37 4.15 14.57
C ASN A 142 -18.24 4.20 13.53
N GLY A 143 -18.25 3.31 12.52
CA GLY A 143 -17.21 3.21 11.49
C GLY A 143 -15.89 2.60 11.98
N ASP A 144 -15.86 2.10 13.21
CA ASP A 144 -14.68 1.46 13.82
C ASP A 144 -14.37 0.09 13.20
N ILE A 145 -15.32 -0.52 12.49
CA ILE A 145 -15.12 -1.73 11.71
C ILE A 145 -13.93 -1.62 10.74
N ILE A 146 -13.63 -0.41 10.24
CA ILE A 146 -12.51 -0.15 9.33
C ILE A 146 -11.16 -0.46 9.99
N LYS A 147 -11.05 -0.34 11.32
CA LYS A 147 -9.80 -0.61 12.06
C LYS A 147 -9.46 -2.10 12.12
N ILE A 148 -10.47 -2.96 11.99
CA ILE A 148 -10.33 -4.41 12.04
C ILE A 148 -10.02 -4.97 10.65
N LEU A 149 -10.45 -4.27 9.59
CA LEU A 149 -10.10 -4.63 8.23
C LEU A 149 -8.59 -4.52 8.00
N PRO A 150 -7.99 -5.41 7.19
CA PRO A 150 -6.60 -5.27 6.77
C PRO A 150 -6.29 -3.89 6.17
N SER A 151 -5.02 -3.60 5.92
CA SER A 151 -4.70 -2.46 5.07
C SER A 151 -4.98 -2.85 3.61
N LEU A 152 -5.83 -2.07 2.92
CA LEU A 152 -6.10 -2.29 1.51
C LEU A 152 -4.81 -2.14 0.70
N ASN A 153 -4.34 -3.23 0.10
CA ASN A 153 -3.17 -3.23 -0.75
C ASN A 153 -3.57 -2.86 -2.18
N CYS A 154 -3.32 -1.61 -2.55
CA CYS A 154 -3.47 -1.15 -3.92
C CYS A 154 -2.19 -1.52 -4.70
N TRP A 155 -2.33 -2.30 -5.77
CA TRP A 155 -1.17 -2.78 -6.55
C TRP A 155 -0.31 -1.64 -7.14
N TRP A 156 -0.89 -0.46 -7.33
CA TRP A 156 -0.19 0.74 -7.83
C TRP A 156 0.47 1.61 -6.75
N THR A 157 0.26 1.32 -5.46
CA THR A 157 0.91 2.07 -4.36
C THR A 157 2.14 1.35 -3.80
N GLN A 158 2.48 0.19 -4.35
CA GLN A 158 3.63 -0.58 -3.90
C GLN A 158 4.93 0.16 -4.25
N GLU A 159 5.82 0.31 -3.28
CA GLU A 159 7.13 0.94 -3.53
C GLU A 159 7.98 0.01 -4.42
N HIS A 160 8.22 0.47 -5.65
CA HIS A 160 9.11 -0.22 -6.57
C HIS A 160 10.46 0.48 -6.61
N LYS A 161 11.40 -0.01 -5.79
CA LYS A 161 12.81 0.40 -5.90
C LYS A 161 13.40 -0.28 -7.14
N VAL A 162 13.57 0.51 -8.18
CA VAL A 162 14.29 0.08 -9.37
C VAL A 162 15.78 0.02 -9.01
N ASP A 163 16.38 -1.17 -9.08
CA ASP A 163 17.82 -1.30 -8.92
C ASP A 163 18.54 -0.48 -9.99
N LEU A 164 19.56 0.27 -9.59
CA LEU A 164 20.38 1.09 -10.50
C LEU A 164 21.07 0.26 -11.59
N ILE A 165 21.17 -1.06 -11.41
CA ILE A 165 21.78 -2.01 -12.34
C ILE A 165 20.69 -2.96 -12.82
N GLN A 166 20.33 -2.85 -14.10
CA GLN A 166 19.34 -3.71 -14.75
C GLN A 166 19.99 -4.59 -15.82
N PRO A 167 19.39 -5.76 -16.13
CA PRO A 167 19.78 -6.54 -17.30
C PRO A 167 19.63 -5.68 -18.57
N VAL A 168 20.61 -5.74 -19.47
CA VAL A 168 20.53 -5.05 -20.76
C VAL A 168 19.41 -5.64 -21.63
N ASP A 169 19.15 -6.94 -21.47
CA ASP A 169 18.10 -7.68 -22.17
C ASP A 169 17.22 -8.41 -21.13
N GLY A 170 15.99 -7.93 -20.95
CA GLY A 170 14.93 -8.62 -20.21
C GLY A 170 14.39 -7.88 -18.97
N THR A 171 13.23 -8.36 -18.51
CA THR A 171 12.50 -7.86 -17.35
C THR A 171 13.25 -8.17 -16.06
N SER A 172 13.47 -7.16 -15.21
CA SER A 172 14.12 -7.34 -13.90
C SER A 172 13.30 -8.26 -12.98
N ALA A 173 13.92 -8.83 -11.94
CA ALA A 173 13.18 -9.67 -10.98
C ALA A 173 12.06 -8.88 -10.27
N GLN A 174 12.30 -7.61 -10.00
CA GLN A 174 11.36 -6.68 -9.37
C GLN A 174 10.23 -6.31 -10.32
N GLU A 175 10.51 -6.10 -11.60
CA GLU A 175 9.49 -5.84 -12.61
C GLU A 175 8.60 -7.07 -12.83
N LYS A 176 9.16 -8.29 -12.77
CA LYS A 176 8.35 -9.52 -12.75
C LYS A 176 7.44 -9.59 -11.51
N GLN A 177 7.95 -9.19 -10.35
CA GLN A 177 7.16 -9.15 -9.12
C GLN A 177 6.03 -8.11 -9.21
N LEU A 178 6.31 -6.92 -9.74
CA LEU A 178 5.32 -5.87 -10.01
C LEU A 178 4.23 -6.39 -10.95
N LEU A 179 4.61 -6.94 -12.10
CA LEU A 179 3.68 -7.50 -13.07
C LEU A 179 2.84 -8.65 -12.49
N SER A 180 3.38 -9.40 -11.53
CA SER A 180 2.62 -10.46 -10.83
C SER A 180 1.59 -9.92 -9.84
N ALA A 181 1.80 -8.71 -9.30
CA ALA A 181 0.85 -8.02 -8.44
C ALA A 181 -0.22 -7.25 -9.23
N CYS A 182 0.06 -6.91 -10.48
CA CYS A 182 -0.90 -6.25 -11.36
C CYS A 182 -2.05 -7.19 -11.77
N PRO A 183 -3.28 -6.66 -11.94
CA PRO A 183 -4.37 -7.40 -12.56
C PRO A 183 -3.99 -7.91 -13.96
N ARG A 184 -4.53 -9.07 -14.34
CA ARG A 184 -4.31 -9.64 -15.66
C ARG A 184 -4.90 -8.72 -16.73
N VAL A 185 -4.04 -8.25 -17.63
CA VAL A 185 -4.45 -7.45 -18.78
C VAL A 185 -4.84 -8.40 -19.91
N TRP A 186 -5.76 -7.96 -20.77
CA TRP A 186 -6.13 -8.73 -21.94
C TRP A 186 -5.01 -8.70 -23.00
N ASP A 187 -4.51 -9.87 -23.41
CA ASP A 187 -3.34 -9.98 -24.31
C ASP A 187 -3.60 -9.51 -25.75
N LYS A 188 -4.85 -9.21 -26.11
CA LYS A 188 -5.25 -8.85 -27.49
C LYS A 188 -5.57 -7.37 -27.65
N ILE A 189 -4.94 -6.51 -26.84
CA ILE A 189 -5.10 -5.06 -26.98
C ILE A 189 -4.19 -4.58 -28.12
N PRO A 190 -4.76 -4.07 -29.24
CA PRO A 190 -3.95 -3.55 -30.34
C PRO A 190 -3.20 -2.29 -29.90
N ASN A 191 -2.00 -2.07 -30.46
CA ASN A 191 -1.23 -0.88 -30.17
C ASN A 191 -1.98 0.36 -30.68
N PHE A 192 -1.98 1.44 -29.89
CA PHE A 192 -2.62 2.69 -30.28
C PHE A 192 -2.12 3.22 -31.64
N ALA A 193 -0.82 3.08 -31.91
CA ALA A 193 -0.21 3.50 -33.17
C ALA A 193 -0.71 2.70 -34.39
N ASP A 194 -1.12 1.44 -34.19
CA ASP A 194 -1.65 0.58 -35.25
C ASP A 194 -3.12 0.87 -35.56
N LEU A 195 -3.85 1.44 -34.60
CA LEU A 195 -5.28 1.76 -34.74
C LEU A 195 -5.54 3.12 -35.38
N PHE A 196 -4.63 4.08 -35.19
CA PHE A 196 -4.84 5.47 -35.57
C PHE A 196 -3.66 6.06 -36.34
N ASN A 197 -3.94 6.55 -37.55
CA ASN A 197 -2.95 7.24 -38.40
C ASN A 197 -2.76 8.73 -38.06
N LYS A 198 -3.46 9.24 -37.05
CA LYS A 198 -3.40 10.66 -36.62
C LYS A 198 -2.94 10.73 -35.18
N GLU A 199 -2.19 11.77 -34.86
CA GLU A 199 -1.82 12.03 -33.47
C GLU A 199 -3.07 12.17 -32.60
N PRO A 200 -3.08 11.53 -31.41
CA PRO A 200 -4.20 11.63 -30.49
C PRO A 200 -4.36 13.08 -30.01
N SER A 201 -5.61 13.45 -29.71
CA SER A 201 -5.88 14.75 -29.10
C SER A 201 -5.06 14.91 -27.81
N PRO A 202 -4.48 16.09 -27.53
CA PRO A 202 -3.77 16.35 -26.28
C PRO A 202 -4.65 16.24 -25.03
N THR A 203 -5.98 16.19 -25.20
CA THR A 203 -6.95 16.00 -24.13
C THR A 203 -7.18 14.54 -23.72
N VAL A 204 -6.72 13.56 -24.52
CA VAL A 204 -6.91 12.13 -24.23
C VAL A 204 -6.31 11.74 -22.87
N ARG A 205 -5.18 12.36 -22.49
CA ARG A 205 -4.57 12.15 -21.16
C ARG A 205 -5.51 12.49 -20.00
N PHE A 206 -6.40 13.47 -20.18
CA PHE A 206 -7.36 13.85 -19.16
C PHE A 206 -8.53 12.87 -19.08
N ASN A 207 -8.91 12.27 -20.20
CA ASN A 207 -9.87 11.18 -20.24
C ASN A 207 -9.32 9.95 -19.49
N ILE A 208 -8.05 9.61 -19.73
CA ILE A 208 -7.36 8.54 -18.99
C ILE A 208 -7.31 8.87 -17.50
N ALA A 209 -6.97 10.10 -17.12
CA ALA A 209 -6.96 10.52 -15.72
C ALA A 209 -8.34 10.37 -15.05
N ASN A 210 -9.44 10.69 -15.76
CA ASN A 210 -10.80 10.49 -15.25
C ASN A 210 -11.09 9.00 -15.02
N VAL A 211 -10.76 8.13 -15.98
CA VAL A 211 -10.99 6.68 -15.86
C VAL A 211 -10.15 6.07 -14.74
N LEU A 212 -8.89 6.47 -14.58
CA LEU A 212 -8.01 5.99 -13.51
C LEU A 212 -8.49 6.47 -12.12
N ALA A 213 -8.96 7.71 -12.01
CA ALA A 213 -9.55 8.22 -10.79
C ALA A 213 -10.82 7.43 -10.41
N ALA A 214 -11.69 7.17 -11.38
CA ALA A 214 -12.88 6.34 -11.16
C ALA A 214 -12.49 4.90 -10.75
N TYR A 215 -11.53 4.29 -11.45
CA TYR A 215 -11.03 2.96 -11.13
C TYR A 215 -10.47 2.88 -9.70
N SER A 216 -9.63 3.83 -9.29
CA SER A 216 -9.07 3.85 -7.94
C SER A 216 -10.13 4.03 -6.85
N PHE A 217 -11.17 4.82 -7.10
CA PHE A 217 -12.33 4.91 -6.20
C PHE A 217 -13.06 3.57 -6.10
N VAL A 218 -13.44 2.96 -7.22
CA VAL A 218 -14.19 1.70 -7.26
C VAL A 218 -13.39 0.58 -6.61
N TYR A 219 -12.10 0.47 -6.90
CA TYR A 219 -11.23 -0.53 -6.29
C TYR A 219 -11.21 -0.40 -4.76
N ARG A 220 -11.16 0.85 -4.23
CA ARG A 220 -11.26 1.09 -2.79
C ARG A 220 -12.62 0.76 -2.22
N TYR A 221 -13.67 1.16 -2.92
CA TYR A 221 -15.05 0.96 -2.51
C TYR A 221 -15.40 -0.53 -2.39
N PHE A 222 -14.91 -1.35 -3.32
CA PHE A 222 -15.02 -2.81 -3.29
C PHE A 222 -13.85 -3.51 -2.58
N TYR A 223 -13.00 -2.74 -1.89
CA TYR A 223 -11.89 -3.27 -1.09
C TYR A 223 -10.97 -4.25 -1.86
N GLY A 224 -10.75 -3.98 -3.15
CA GLY A 224 -9.93 -4.78 -4.06
C GLY A 224 -10.66 -5.94 -4.74
N ASP A 225 -11.83 -6.37 -4.26
CA ASP A 225 -12.61 -7.42 -4.91
C ASP A 225 -13.56 -6.86 -5.97
N MET A 226 -13.02 -6.66 -7.17
CA MET A 226 -13.80 -6.24 -8.33
C MET A 226 -14.52 -7.38 -9.04
N HIS A 227 -14.24 -8.64 -8.71
CA HIS A 227 -14.76 -9.80 -9.45
C HIS A 227 -15.98 -10.41 -8.77
N GLY A 228 -16.02 -10.42 -7.43
CA GLY A 228 -17.17 -10.90 -6.67
C GLY A 228 -18.46 -10.14 -7.00
N ASN A 229 -18.35 -8.84 -7.27
CA ASN A 229 -19.46 -7.96 -7.62
C ASN A 229 -19.20 -7.24 -8.97
N ALA A 230 -18.85 -8.01 -10.00
CA ALA A 230 -18.37 -7.44 -11.26
C ALA A 230 -19.38 -6.51 -11.96
N LEU A 231 -20.68 -6.78 -11.86
CA LEU A 231 -21.71 -5.95 -12.48
C LEU A 231 -21.85 -4.62 -11.75
N GLU A 232 -21.89 -4.66 -10.42
CA GLU A 232 -21.99 -3.50 -9.55
C GLU A 232 -20.72 -2.64 -9.62
N ALA A 233 -19.55 -3.27 -9.70
CA ALA A 233 -18.28 -2.59 -9.89
C ALA A 233 -18.23 -1.88 -11.25
N ALA A 234 -18.71 -2.53 -12.32
CA ALA A 234 -18.78 -1.92 -13.64
C ALA A 234 -19.80 -0.77 -13.70
N ASP A 235 -20.99 -0.96 -13.12
CA ASP A 235 -22.03 0.07 -13.06
C ASP A 235 -21.56 1.29 -12.26
N CYS A 236 -20.92 1.08 -11.10
CA CYS A 236 -20.31 2.13 -10.30
C CYS A 236 -19.22 2.88 -11.07
N LEU A 237 -18.32 2.15 -11.74
CA LEU A 237 -17.25 2.74 -12.56
C LEU A 237 -17.81 3.62 -13.68
N ILE A 238 -18.80 3.12 -14.42
CA ILE A 238 -19.45 3.87 -15.50
C ILE A 238 -20.22 5.07 -14.93
N GLY A 239 -20.88 4.89 -13.78
CA GLY A 239 -21.66 5.92 -13.10
C GLY A 239 -20.83 7.14 -12.71
N ILE A 240 -19.60 6.94 -12.25
CA ILE A 240 -18.73 8.04 -11.76
C ILE A 240 -17.70 8.53 -12.80
N ALA A 241 -17.37 7.73 -13.80
CA ALA A 241 -16.48 8.13 -14.89
C ALA A 241 -17.25 8.89 -15.97
N LEU A 242 -17.35 10.23 -15.85
CA LEU A 242 -18.01 11.06 -16.86
C LEU A 242 -17.49 10.87 -18.29
N ASN A 243 -16.21 10.52 -18.45
CA ASN A 243 -15.68 10.19 -19.76
C ASN A 243 -16.36 8.95 -20.36
N LEU A 244 -16.60 7.90 -19.58
CA LEU A 244 -17.29 6.69 -20.03
C LEU A 244 -18.80 6.92 -20.15
N LYS A 245 -19.40 7.63 -19.19
CA LYS A 245 -20.85 7.89 -19.10
C LYS A 245 -21.39 8.80 -20.21
N LYS A 246 -20.67 9.90 -20.48
CA LYS A 246 -21.16 11.01 -21.32
C LYS A 246 -20.16 11.44 -22.40
N ASN A 247 -19.03 10.73 -22.55
CA ASN A 247 -17.92 11.15 -23.43
C ASN A 247 -17.43 12.57 -23.10
N ALA A 248 -17.41 12.92 -21.81
CA ALA A 248 -16.92 14.22 -21.37
C ALA A 248 -15.43 14.36 -21.66
N VAL A 249 -15.03 15.56 -22.09
CA VAL A 249 -13.64 15.96 -22.32
C VAL A 249 -13.29 17.02 -21.30
N PHE A 250 -12.13 16.89 -20.69
CA PHE A 250 -11.65 17.81 -19.65
C PHE A 250 -10.51 18.68 -20.16
N ASP A 251 -10.33 19.83 -19.52
CA ASP A 251 -9.25 20.77 -19.83
C ASP A 251 -8.01 20.59 -18.94
N SER A 252 -8.16 19.85 -17.83
CA SER A 252 -7.08 19.56 -16.89
C SER A 252 -7.29 18.23 -16.16
N GLU A 253 -6.21 17.68 -15.63
CA GLU A 253 -6.24 16.47 -14.81
C GLU A 253 -6.99 16.72 -13.49
N ALA A 254 -6.84 17.91 -12.90
CA ALA A 254 -7.52 18.27 -11.65
C ALA A 254 -9.04 18.22 -11.82
N MET A 255 -9.56 18.80 -12.90
CA MET A 255 -10.99 18.73 -13.23
C MET A 255 -11.46 17.30 -13.51
N ALA A 256 -10.64 16.50 -14.20
CA ALA A 256 -10.95 15.10 -14.48
C ALA A 256 -11.12 14.29 -13.18
N VAL A 257 -10.25 14.49 -12.18
CA VAL A 257 -10.35 13.84 -10.87
C VAL A 257 -11.51 14.39 -10.04
N GLU A 258 -11.65 15.73 -9.95
CA GLU A 258 -12.73 16.37 -9.18
C GLU A 258 -14.12 15.99 -9.68
N SER A 259 -14.26 15.76 -10.99
CA SER A 259 -15.52 15.28 -11.56
C SER A 259 -15.94 13.91 -11.04
N VAL A 260 -14.98 13.02 -10.72
CA VAL A 260 -15.29 11.71 -10.14
C VAL A 260 -15.87 11.89 -8.75
N THR A 261 -15.24 12.68 -7.88
CA THR A 261 -15.79 12.98 -6.55
C THR A 261 -17.19 13.61 -6.65
N SER A 262 -17.39 14.52 -7.61
CA SER A 262 -18.70 15.14 -7.84
C SER A 262 -19.76 14.11 -8.27
N GLU A 263 -19.44 13.17 -9.16
CA GLU A 263 -20.39 12.13 -9.55
C GLU A 263 -20.61 11.10 -8.44
N CYS A 264 -19.62 10.80 -7.60
CA CYS A 264 -19.82 9.95 -6.43
C CYS A 264 -20.91 10.52 -5.50
N LEU A 265 -20.92 11.84 -5.27
CA LEU A 265 -21.99 12.50 -4.51
C LEU A 265 -23.36 12.39 -5.19
N VAL A 266 -23.41 12.46 -6.52
CA VAL A 266 -24.65 12.31 -7.31
C VAL A 266 -25.19 10.88 -7.22
N GLU A 267 -24.32 9.88 -7.34
CA GLU A 267 -24.64 8.46 -7.21
C GLU A 267 -24.82 8.02 -5.74
N LYS A 268 -24.70 8.96 -4.78
CA LYS A 268 -24.81 8.73 -3.32
C LYS A 268 -23.82 7.71 -2.78
N LEU A 269 -22.65 7.64 -3.39
CA LEU A 269 -21.54 6.82 -2.94
C LEU A 269 -20.84 7.52 -1.76
N PRO A 270 -20.30 6.76 -0.80
CA PRO A 270 -19.62 7.34 0.34
C PRO A 270 -18.35 8.06 -0.12
N THR A 271 -18.29 9.36 0.16
CA THR A 271 -17.12 10.20 -0.05
C THR A 271 -16.88 11.01 1.21
N ASP A 272 -15.65 11.04 1.68
CA ASP A 272 -15.20 11.89 2.78
C ASP A 272 -14.42 13.10 2.23
N ASN A 273 -14.04 14.02 3.13
CA ASN A 273 -13.28 15.21 2.75
C ASN A 273 -11.87 14.87 2.21
N THR A 274 -11.37 13.66 2.44
CA THR A 274 -10.03 13.23 2.01
C THR A 274 -10.03 12.49 0.68
N THR A 275 -11.19 11.97 0.24
CA THR A 275 -11.35 11.14 -0.97
C THR A 275 -10.71 11.81 -2.19
N THR A 276 -10.97 13.10 -2.43
CA THR A 276 -10.37 13.82 -3.56
C THR A 276 -8.84 13.88 -3.49
N SER A 277 -8.26 14.03 -2.29
CA SER A 277 -6.81 14.02 -2.12
C SER A 277 -6.25 12.64 -2.43
N VAL A 278 -6.87 11.59 -1.89
CA VAL A 278 -6.47 10.20 -2.09
C VAL A 278 -6.52 9.81 -3.58
N LEU A 279 -7.56 10.25 -4.30
CA LEU A 279 -7.66 10.01 -5.75
C LEU A 279 -6.58 10.77 -6.54
N LYS A 280 -6.25 12.00 -6.14
CA LYS A 280 -5.13 12.76 -6.72
C LYS A 280 -3.81 12.03 -6.48
N ASP A 281 -3.56 11.55 -5.27
CA ASP A 281 -2.35 10.81 -4.89
C ASP A 281 -2.22 9.49 -5.67
N HIS A 282 -3.30 8.72 -5.81
CA HIS A 282 -3.28 7.47 -6.59
C HIS A 282 -2.99 7.67 -8.06
N LYS A 283 -3.58 8.70 -8.65
CA LYS A 283 -3.29 9.04 -10.03
C LYS A 283 -1.82 9.42 -10.20
N GLU A 284 -1.18 10.06 -9.22
CA GLU A 284 0.27 10.29 -9.25
C GLU A 284 1.06 8.99 -9.08
N SER A 285 0.65 8.06 -8.20
CA SER A 285 1.30 6.75 -8.07
C SER A 285 1.19 5.89 -9.33
N MET A 286 0.10 6.04 -10.10
CA MET A 286 -0.10 5.35 -11.38
C MET A 286 0.62 5.99 -12.57
N ARG A 287 1.29 7.14 -12.39
CA ARG A 287 2.16 7.72 -13.41
C ARG A 287 3.45 6.90 -13.47
N ILE A 288 3.43 5.85 -14.30
CA ILE A 288 4.61 5.12 -14.76
C ILE A 288 5.38 6.00 -15.75
#